data_AF-A0A142XAU5-F1
#
_entry.id   AF-A0A142XAU5-F1
#
_cell.length_a   1.000
_cell.length_b   1.000
_cell.length_c   1.000
_cell.angle_alpha   90.00
_cell.angle_beta   90.00
_cell.angle_gamma   90.00
#
_symmetry.space_group_name_H-M   'P 1'
#
loop_
_entity.id
_entity.type
_entity.pdbx_description
1 polymer ?
#
loop_
_entity_poly.entity_id
_entity_poly.type
_entity_poly.pdbx_seq_one_letter_code
_entity_poly.pdbx_strand_id
1 'polypeptide(L)'
;MSSAMLHTNDDFLNAIRAEPHERTLRLVYADWLDEHNDPRGELIRAEEEMRQVPVFADRFWELKPRRNELRTMAGSEWCALMKYGTECEPVFWHGIPDGWRERWRLIREFTERWHCVPMPDVGGRQSEIAEVEARLRRRLPPSVREWISFGRDASGGIDNSFMFGGVFEVEATPNASAISVVDLHQGHRWGIRQIDGCVPDPPVYFFEWPYGLNVGVPDRLLAQSVTDAIFHMLMTYPARVSQCRFYRPQGVDLLADLERHFPRPTMWSTTRIFETNNAIVTHKELGGEQEAHVSLRVASQASRESLPAFLRKFILDPNNSVPF
;
A
#
# COMPACT_ATOMS: atom_id res chain seq x y z
N MET A 1 24.79 32.89 7.85
CA MET A 1 25.55 31.70 8.29
C MET A 1 26.48 31.35 7.13
N SER A 2 27.80 31.39 7.33
CA SER A 2 28.75 31.00 6.28
C SER A 2 28.53 29.54 5.92
N SER A 3 28.26 29.26 4.65
CA SER A 3 28.35 27.93 4.09
C SER A 3 29.80 27.47 4.27
N ALA A 4 30.07 26.67 5.31
CA ALA A 4 31.31 25.90 5.36
C ALA A 4 31.33 25.08 4.07
N MET A 5 32.34 25.29 3.24
CA MET A 5 32.41 24.60 1.96
C MET A 5 32.51 23.09 2.24
N LEU A 6 31.47 22.35 1.88
CA LEU A 6 31.47 20.89 1.90
C LEU A 6 32.41 20.44 0.78
N HIS A 7 33.57 19.88 1.14
CA HIS A 7 34.62 19.56 0.17
C HIS A 7 34.90 18.07 0.06
N THR A 8 34.51 17.28 1.06
CA THR A 8 34.72 15.83 1.08
C THR A 8 33.40 15.08 1.10
N ASN A 9 33.43 13.81 0.68
CA ASN A 9 32.32 12.87 0.81
C ASN A 9 31.76 12.86 2.25
N ASP A 10 32.64 12.82 3.25
CA ASP A 10 32.23 12.74 4.66
C ASP A 10 31.55 14.02 5.14
N ASP A 11 31.97 15.19 4.65
CA ASP A 11 31.28 16.45 4.95
C ASP A 11 29.83 16.42 4.48
N PHE A 12 29.59 15.95 3.25
CA PHE A 12 28.24 15.80 2.69
C PHE A 12 27.41 14.80 3.49
N LEU A 13 27.95 13.61 3.78
CA LEU A 13 27.23 12.58 4.53
C LEU A 13 26.90 13.04 5.96
N ASN A 14 27.80 13.78 6.61
CA ASN A 14 27.55 14.35 7.93
C ASN A 14 26.46 15.42 7.89
N ALA A 15 26.47 16.29 6.88
CA ALA A 15 25.44 17.30 6.69
C ALA A 15 24.07 16.64 6.41
N ILE A 16 24.01 15.63 5.54
CA ILE A 16 22.77 14.90 5.23
C ILE A 16 22.27 14.15 6.48
N ARG A 17 23.17 13.62 7.31
CA ARG A 17 22.77 12.99 8.58
C ARG A 17 22.14 14.00 9.54
N ALA A 18 22.65 15.24 9.56
CA ALA A 18 22.10 16.30 10.40
C ALA A 18 20.73 16.78 9.89
N GLU A 19 20.54 16.84 8.56
CA GLU A 19 19.32 17.31 7.92
C GLU A 19 18.84 16.31 6.84
N PRO A 20 18.33 15.12 7.23
CA PRO A 20 18.01 14.05 6.29
C PRO A 20 16.88 14.40 5.33
N HIS A 21 16.06 15.40 5.65
CA HIS A 21 14.94 15.81 4.78
C HIS A 21 15.31 16.96 3.83
N GLU A 22 16.53 17.52 3.92
CA GLU A 22 16.90 18.63 3.03
C GLU A 22 17.31 18.13 1.64
N ARG A 23 16.35 18.23 0.71
CA ARG A 23 16.47 17.91 -0.70
C ARG A 23 17.59 18.69 -1.39
N THR A 24 17.74 19.99 -1.11
CA THR A 24 18.76 20.82 -1.78
C THR A 24 20.15 20.25 -1.51
N LEU A 25 20.43 19.88 -0.26
CA LEU A 25 21.70 19.31 0.15
C LEU A 25 21.98 17.96 -0.53
N ARG A 26 20.95 17.10 -0.64
CA ARG A 26 21.06 15.82 -1.36
C ARG A 26 21.40 16.03 -2.84
N LEU A 27 20.76 17.00 -3.51
CA LEU A 27 21.04 17.29 -4.92
C LEU A 27 22.43 17.88 -5.15
N VAL A 28 22.91 18.75 -4.26
CA VAL A 28 24.30 19.25 -4.33
C VAL A 28 25.30 18.10 -4.17
N TYR A 29 25.03 17.16 -3.28
CA TYR A 29 25.85 15.95 -3.14
C TYR A 29 25.77 15.06 -4.40
N ALA A 30 24.61 14.98 -5.05
CA ALA A 30 24.48 14.28 -6.33
C ALA A 30 25.31 14.90 -7.44
N ASP A 31 25.40 16.24 -7.50
CA ASP A 31 26.27 16.94 -8.45
C ASP A 31 27.75 16.62 -8.17
N TRP A 32 28.16 16.64 -6.90
CA TRP A 32 29.51 16.23 -6.50
C TRP A 32 29.83 14.78 -6.88
N LEU A 33 28.89 13.85 -6.69
CA LEU A 33 29.06 12.43 -7.07
C LEU A 33 29.22 12.26 -8.59
N ASP A 34 28.47 13.00 -9.38
CA ASP A 34 28.57 12.96 -10.85
C ASP A 34 29.93 13.45 -11.34
N GLU A 35 30.47 14.53 -10.74
CA GLU A 35 31.82 15.02 -11.05
C GLU A 35 32.90 13.95 -10.81
N HIS A 36 32.63 13.00 -9.91
CA HIS A 36 33.49 11.87 -9.58
C HIS A 36 33.10 10.57 -10.32
N ASN A 37 32.17 10.64 -11.29
CA ASN A 37 31.63 9.51 -12.04
C ASN A 37 31.05 8.40 -11.15
N ASP A 38 30.42 8.77 -10.04
CA ASP A 38 29.84 7.83 -9.09
C ASP A 38 28.33 7.62 -9.36
N PRO A 39 27.86 6.38 -9.62
CA PRO A 39 26.46 6.10 -9.94
C PRO A 39 25.47 6.45 -8.81
N ARG A 40 25.95 6.69 -7.59
CA ARG A 40 25.12 7.16 -6.48
C ARG A 40 24.50 8.54 -6.74
N GLY A 41 25.12 9.37 -7.59
CA GLY A 41 24.54 10.65 -8.00
C GLY A 41 23.21 10.47 -8.75
N GLU A 42 23.18 9.53 -9.71
CA GLU A 42 21.96 9.14 -10.43
C GLU A 42 20.88 8.60 -9.48
N LEU A 43 21.29 7.77 -8.50
CA LEU A 43 20.37 7.23 -7.50
C LEU A 43 19.68 8.34 -6.71
N ILE A 44 20.43 9.32 -6.21
CA ILE A 44 19.87 10.44 -5.45
C ILE A 44 18.84 11.17 -6.31
N ARG A 45 19.14 11.47 -7.57
CA ARG A 45 18.18 12.17 -8.45
C ARG A 45 16.93 11.35 -8.70
N ALA A 46 17.05 10.04 -8.92
CA ALA A 46 15.91 9.16 -9.10
C ALA A 46 15.01 9.14 -7.84
N GLU A 47 15.61 9.04 -6.64
CA GLU A 47 14.86 9.08 -5.37
C GLU A 47 14.16 10.43 -5.18
N GLU A 48 14.88 11.54 -5.36
CA GLU A 48 14.33 12.88 -5.18
C GLU A 48 13.27 13.23 -6.23
N GLU A 49 13.35 12.68 -7.45
CA GLU A 49 12.30 12.79 -8.45
C GLU A 49 11.07 11.95 -8.06
N MET A 50 11.27 10.69 -7.65
CA MET A 50 10.20 9.80 -7.21
C MET A 50 9.42 10.35 -6.00
N ARG A 51 10.06 11.10 -5.10
CA ARG A 51 9.39 11.81 -3.99
C ARG A 51 8.43 12.92 -4.42
N GLN A 52 8.62 13.48 -5.63
CA GLN A 52 7.83 14.61 -6.12
C GLN A 52 6.68 14.19 -7.04
N VAL A 53 6.72 12.96 -7.55
CA VAL A 53 5.69 12.44 -8.47
C VAL A 53 4.75 11.49 -7.72
N PRO A 54 3.45 11.46 -8.07
CA PRO A 54 2.52 10.48 -7.51
C PRO A 54 3.00 9.05 -7.77
N VAL A 55 2.88 8.18 -6.76
CA VAL A 55 3.27 6.75 -6.85
C VAL A 55 2.54 5.95 -7.94
N PHE A 56 1.46 6.52 -8.49
CA PHE A 56 0.67 5.93 -9.56
C PHE A 56 0.93 6.54 -10.95
N ALA A 57 1.77 7.57 -11.06
CA ALA A 57 2.13 8.19 -12.33
C ALA A 57 3.07 7.30 -13.15
N ASP A 58 2.99 7.36 -14.49
CA ASP A 58 3.88 6.59 -15.37
C ASP A 58 5.37 6.83 -15.05
N ARG A 59 5.74 8.11 -14.84
CA ARG A 59 7.12 8.49 -14.51
C ARG A 59 7.66 7.79 -13.26
N PHE A 60 6.84 7.58 -12.24
CA PHE A 60 7.24 6.85 -11.04
C PHE A 60 7.64 5.41 -11.38
N TRP A 61 6.84 4.74 -12.20
CA TRP A 61 7.06 3.35 -12.61
C TRP A 61 8.15 3.19 -13.66
N GLU A 62 8.43 4.22 -14.47
CA GLU A 62 9.61 4.27 -15.34
C GLU A 62 10.91 4.36 -14.55
N LEU A 63 10.93 5.16 -13.48
CA LEU A 63 12.10 5.35 -12.62
C LEU A 63 12.37 4.14 -11.71
N LYS A 64 11.31 3.44 -11.28
CA LYS A 64 11.36 2.39 -10.26
C LYS A 64 12.38 1.26 -10.56
N PRO A 65 12.43 0.66 -11.78
CA PRO A 65 13.42 -0.36 -12.10
C PRO A 65 14.85 0.17 -12.00
N ARG A 66 15.11 1.35 -12.59
CA ARG A 66 16.45 1.95 -12.59
C ARG A 66 16.90 2.32 -11.18
N ARG A 67 16.00 2.89 -10.36
CA ARG A 67 16.24 3.11 -8.93
C ARG A 67 16.62 1.82 -8.21
N ASN A 68 15.92 0.72 -8.47
CA ASN A 68 16.21 -0.57 -7.82
C ASN A 68 17.60 -1.10 -8.18
N GLU A 69 17.99 -1.04 -9.46
CA GLU A 69 19.36 -1.38 -9.90
C GLU A 69 20.41 -0.53 -9.18
N LEU A 70 20.19 0.78 -9.15
CA LEU A 70 21.10 1.73 -8.52
C LEU A 70 21.21 1.50 -6.99
N ARG A 71 20.11 1.18 -6.30
CA ARG A 71 20.14 0.80 -4.87
C ARG A 71 20.98 -0.45 -4.65
N THR A 72 20.88 -1.45 -5.51
CA THR A 72 21.73 -2.65 -5.44
C THR A 72 23.20 -2.29 -5.63
N MET A 73 23.53 -1.42 -6.58
CA MET A 73 24.91 -0.97 -6.84
C MET A 73 25.49 -0.14 -5.69
N ALA A 74 24.69 0.74 -5.09
CA ALA A 74 25.12 1.62 -4.00
C ALA A 74 25.39 0.87 -2.68
N GLY A 75 24.78 -0.31 -2.51
CA GLY A 75 24.91 -1.12 -1.30
C GLY A 75 23.95 -0.71 -0.19
N SER A 76 23.57 -1.68 0.65
CA SER A 76 22.56 -1.50 1.70
C SER A 76 22.98 -0.53 2.80
N GLU A 77 24.26 -0.51 3.18
CA GLU A 77 24.78 0.41 4.21
C GLU A 77 24.64 1.88 3.78
N TRP A 78 25.00 2.18 2.53
CA TRP A 78 24.86 3.52 1.98
C TRP A 78 23.37 3.91 1.83
N CYS A 79 22.53 2.99 1.36
CA CYS A 79 21.09 3.21 1.29
C CYS A 79 20.49 3.49 2.68
N ALA A 80 20.90 2.75 3.70
CA ALA A 80 20.45 2.97 5.07
C ALA A 80 20.89 4.34 5.62
N LEU A 81 22.13 4.76 5.35
CA LEU A 81 22.62 6.09 5.71
C LEU A 81 21.77 7.20 5.06
N MET A 82 21.45 7.04 3.78
CA MET A 82 20.62 7.99 3.02
C MET A 82 19.13 7.85 3.30
N LYS A 83 18.75 6.86 4.11
CA LYS A 83 17.37 6.45 4.42
C LYS A 83 16.55 5.96 3.20
N TYR A 84 17.22 5.53 2.14
CA TYR A 84 16.56 5.00 0.96
C TYR A 84 16.10 3.56 1.19
N GLY A 85 14.79 3.36 1.14
CA GLY A 85 14.15 2.05 1.35
C GLY A 85 14.07 1.60 2.82
N THR A 86 14.50 2.42 3.78
CA THR A 86 14.37 2.14 5.22
C THR A 86 13.22 2.89 5.87
N GLU A 87 12.84 4.06 5.34
CA GLU A 87 11.64 4.77 5.78
C GLU A 87 10.45 4.38 4.87
N CYS A 88 9.31 4.10 5.49
CA CYS A 88 8.06 3.93 4.78
C CYS A 88 7.48 5.31 4.50
N GLU A 89 7.77 5.82 3.30
CA GLU A 89 7.28 7.12 2.84
C GLU A 89 5.79 7.10 2.50
N PRO A 90 5.08 8.22 2.71
CA PRO A 90 3.68 8.33 2.37
C PRO A 90 3.36 7.95 0.92
N VAL A 91 2.36 7.09 0.70
CA VAL A 91 1.88 6.73 -0.65
C VAL A 91 0.60 7.47 -1.04
N PHE A 92 -0.14 8.02 -0.06
CA PHE A 92 -1.40 8.74 -0.29
C PHE A 92 -1.21 10.27 -0.37
N TRP A 93 0.02 10.76 -0.26
CA TRP A 93 0.33 12.20 -0.25
C TRP A 93 -0.20 12.98 -1.46
N HIS A 94 -0.27 12.30 -2.61
CA HIS A 94 -0.77 12.86 -3.87
C HIS A 94 -2.26 12.54 -4.14
N GLY A 95 -2.99 12.09 -3.12
CA GLY A 95 -4.38 11.69 -3.22
C GLY A 95 -4.59 10.28 -3.76
N ILE A 96 -5.83 9.98 -4.13
CA ILE A 96 -6.24 8.68 -4.68
C ILE A 96 -6.71 8.90 -6.11
N PRO A 97 -6.19 8.14 -7.08
CA PRO A 97 -6.60 8.28 -8.46
C PRO A 97 -7.99 7.66 -8.71
N ASP A 98 -8.70 8.17 -9.71
CA ASP A 98 -10.02 7.65 -10.10
C ASP A 98 -9.93 6.43 -11.02
N GLY A 99 -8.86 6.32 -11.82
CA GLY A 99 -8.66 5.25 -12.77
C GLY A 99 -8.23 3.92 -12.12
N TRP A 100 -8.78 2.82 -12.62
CA TRP A 100 -8.48 1.48 -12.09
C TRP A 100 -6.98 1.16 -12.14
N ARG A 101 -6.30 1.55 -13.23
CA ARG A 101 -4.88 1.27 -13.45
C ARG A 101 -4.02 1.98 -12.41
N GLU A 102 -4.27 3.26 -12.21
CA GLU A 102 -3.56 4.10 -11.26
C GLU A 102 -3.85 3.65 -9.82
N ARG A 103 -5.08 3.23 -9.51
CA ARG A 103 -5.42 2.64 -8.19
C ARG A 103 -4.63 1.37 -7.91
N TRP A 104 -4.49 0.49 -8.89
CA TRP A 104 -3.68 -0.72 -8.73
C TRP A 104 -2.19 -0.42 -8.55
N ARG A 105 -1.66 0.58 -9.25
CA ARG A 105 -0.30 1.06 -9.00
C ARG A 105 -0.13 1.56 -7.57
N LEU A 106 -1.07 2.35 -7.06
CA LEU A 106 -1.03 2.81 -5.68
C LEU A 106 -1.14 1.65 -4.68
N ILE A 107 -2.00 0.65 -4.93
CA ILE A 107 -2.11 -0.58 -4.12
C ILE A 107 -0.79 -1.37 -4.13
N ARG A 108 -0.16 -1.51 -5.29
CA ARG A 108 1.13 -2.20 -5.45
C ARG A 108 2.25 -1.50 -4.70
N GLU A 109 2.35 -0.18 -4.82
CA GLU A 109 3.36 0.58 -4.07
C GLU A 109 3.09 0.56 -2.55
N PHE A 110 1.82 0.69 -2.15
CA PHE A 110 1.42 0.51 -0.75
C PHE A 110 1.87 -0.87 -0.23
N THR A 111 1.62 -1.92 -1.00
CA THR A 111 2.01 -3.30 -0.63
C THR A 111 3.53 -3.45 -0.54
N GLU A 112 4.28 -2.87 -1.48
CA GLU A 112 5.75 -2.91 -1.43
C GLU A 112 6.30 -2.24 -0.19
N ARG A 113 5.84 -1.02 0.13
CA ARG A 113 6.37 -0.26 1.27
C ARG A 113 5.92 -0.79 2.62
N TRP A 114 4.64 -1.12 2.75
CA TRP A 114 4.05 -1.50 4.05
C TRP A 114 4.10 -3.00 4.34
N HIS A 115 4.20 -3.84 3.31
CA HIS A 115 4.28 -5.29 3.47
C HIS A 115 5.65 -5.85 3.09
N CYS A 116 6.59 -5.01 2.65
CA CYS A 116 7.95 -5.40 2.24
C CYS A 116 7.97 -6.48 1.15
N VAL A 117 7.02 -6.42 0.22
CA VAL A 117 6.90 -7.38 -0.89
C VAL A 117 7.20 -6.67 -2.21
N PRO A 118 8.26 -7.04 -2.96
CA PRO A 118 8.56 -6.39 -4.24
C PRO A 118 7.38 -6.47 -5.20
N MET A 119 6.95 -5.32 -5.74
CA MET A 119 5.81 -5.25 -6.65
C MET A 119 6.20 -4.68 -8.02
N PRO A 120 6.08 -5.47 -9.12
CA PRO A 120 6.23 -4.93 -10.47
C PRO A 120 5.06 -4.01 -10.84
N ASP A 121 5.19 -3.27 -11.95
CA ASP A 121 4.08 -2.48 -12.50
C ASP A 121 2.89 -3.37 -12.91
N VAL A 122 1.73 -2.75 -13.08
CA VAL A 122 0.48 -3.38 -13.53
C VAL A 122 0.62 -3.99 -14.93
N GLY A 123 -0.22 -4.97 -15.23
CA GLY A 123 -0.24 -5.65 -16.53
C GLY A 123 0.73 -6.83 -16.66
N GLY A 124 1.29 -7.32 -15.56
CA GLY A 124 2.06 -8.56 -15.53
C GLY A 124 1.23 -9.81 -15.86
N ARG A 125 1.90 -10.96 -15.97
CA ARG A 125 1.31 -12.32 -16.00
C ARG A 125 0.21 -12.56 -17.05
N GLN A 126 0.35 -11.96 -18.23
CA GLN A 126 -0.65 -12.07 -19.31
C GLN A 126 -0.95 -13.52 -19.73
N SER A 127 0.02 -14.44 -19.66
CA SER A 127 -0.19 -15.86 -19.97
C SER A 127 -1.14 -16.54 -18.97
N GLU A 128 -0.91 -16.36 -17.66
CA GLU A 128 -1.77 -16.92 -16.61
C GLU A 128 -3.19 -16.36 -16.69
N ILE A 129 -3.30 -15.05 -16.97
CA ILE A 129 -4.60 -14.39 -17.15
C ILE A 129 -5.33 -14.98 -18.36
N ALA A 130 -4.63 -15.21 -19.48
CA ALA A 130 -5.23 -15.81 -20.68
C ALA A 130 -5.71 -17.24 -20.44
N GLU A 131 -5.00 -18.04 -19.64
CA GLU A 131 -5.44 -19.37 -19.23
C GLU A 131 -6.74 -19.33 -18.41
N VAL A 132 -6.83 -18.40 -17.46
CA VAL A 132 -8.05 -18.19 -16.67
C VAL A 132 -9.22 -17.74 -17.55
N GLU A 133 -9.01 -16.77 -18.44
CA GLU A 133 -10.03 -16.28 -19.39
C GLU A 133 -10.49 -17.40 -20.35
N ALA A 134 -9.57 -18.24 -20.83
CA ALA A 134 -9.88 -19.39 -21.67
C ALA A 134 -10.73 -20.43 -20.93
N ARG A 135 -10.38 -20.75 -19.67
CA ARG A 135 -11.15 -21.66 -18.81
C ARG A 135 -12.57 -21.14 -18.58
N LEU A 136 -12.71 -19.84 -18.33
CA LEU A 136 -14.00 -19.18 -18.11
C LEU A 136 -14.76 -18.88 -19.41
N ARG A 137 -14.13 -19.09 -20.57
CA ARG A 137 -14.65 -18.76 -21.91
C ARG A 137 -15.15 -17.32 -22.02
N ARG A 138 -14.45 -16.39 -21.36
CA ARG A 138 -14.79 -14.97 -21.36
C ARG A 138 -13.59 -14.11 -21.02
N ARG A 139 -13.65 -12.87 -21.48
CA ARG A 139 -12.72 -11.82 -21.06
C ARG A 139 -13.13 -11.29 -19.69
N LEU A 140 -12.18 -11.16 -18.77
CA LEU A 140 -12.36 -10.62 -17.42
C LEU A 140 -12.24 -9.08 -17.42
N PRO A 141 -12.84 -8.37 -16.46
CA PRO A 141 -12.55 -6.96 -16.23
C PRO A 141 -11.06 -6.70 -15.97
N PRO A 142 -10.49 -5.57 -16.44
CA PRO A 142 -9.10 -5.18 -16.16
C PRO A 142 -8.67 -5.30 -14.70
N SER A 143 -9.45 -4.80 -13.74
CA SER A 143 -9.10 -4.94 -12.31
C SER A 143 -9.09 -6.39 -11.81
N VAL A 144 -9.93 -7.27 -12.38
CA VAL A 144 -9.93 -8.69 -12.01
C VAL A 144 -8.70 -9.40 -12.57
N ARG A 145 -8.28 -9.05 -13.79
CA ARG A 145 -6.99 -9.53 -14.33
C ARG A 145 -5.83 -9.08 -13.47
N GLU A 146 -5.84 -7.81 -13.06
CA GLU A 146 -4.79 -7.23 -12.23
C GLU A 146 -4.76 -7.86 -10.84
N TRP A 147 -5.92 -8.16 -10.25
CA TRP A 147 -6.03 -8.94 -9.01
C TRP A 147 -5.36 -10.31 -9.11
N ILE A 148 -5.57 -11.06 -10.20
CA ILE A 148 -4.91 -12.35 -10.43
C ILE A 148 -3.39 -12.16 -10.44
N SER A 149 -2.89 -11.14 -11.15
CA SER A 149 -1.45 -10.86 -11.19
C SER A 149 -0.90 -10.47 -9.83
N PHE A 150 -1.59 -9.56 -9.14
CA PHE A 150 -1.23 -9.08 -7.81
C PHE A 150 -1.18 -10.21 -6.79
N GLY A 151 -2.19 -11.08 -6.76
CA GLY A 151 -2.26 -12.20 -5.83
C GLY A 151 -1.06 -13.15 -5.97
N ARG A 152 -0.60 -13.39 -7.21
CA ARG A 152 0.61 -14.17 -7.47
C ARG A 152 1.87 -13.47 -6.97
N ASP A 153 2.02 -12.18 -7.29
CA ASP A 153 3.18 -11.38 -6.88
C ASP A 153 3.26 -11.27 -5.34
N ALA A 154 2.10 -11.12 -4.68
CA ALA A 154 2.00 -11.00 -3.23
C ALA A 154 2.17 -12.33 -2.48
N SER A 155 1.79 -13.46 -3.08
CA SER A 155 1.76 -14.76 -2.40
C SER A 155 3.12 -15.23 -1.86
N GLY A 156 4.23 -14.76 -2.42
CA GLY A 156 5.57 -15.13 -1.95
C GLY A 156 6.10 -14.31 -0.76
N GLY A 157 5.47 -13.18 -0.41
CA GLY A 157 6.02 -12.24 0.58
C GLY A 157 5.10 -11.92 1.75
N ILE A 158 3.79 -12.08 1.60
CA ILE A 158 2.83 -11.85 2.68
C ILE A 158 2.58 -13.17 3.40
N ASP A 159 2.97 -13.26 4.69
CA ASP A 159 2.74 -14.41 5.58
C ASP A 159 1.27 -14.53 5.97
N ASN A 160 0.41 -14.73 4.97
CA ASN A 160 -1.02 -14.76 5.15
C ASN A 160 -1.64 -15.74 4.16
N SER A 161 -1.33 -17.01 4.40
CA SER A 161 -1.89 -18.15 3.68
C SER A 161 -3.43 -18.11 3.66
N PHE A 162 -4.05 -17.55 4.70
CA PHE A 162 -5.50 -17.34 4.77
C PHE A 162 -6.03 -16.40 3.67
N MET A 163 -5.26 -15.38 3.27
CA MET A 163 -5.70 -14.42 2.27
C MET A 163 -5.49 -14.90 0.84
N PHE A 164 -4.36 -15.57 0.59
CA PHE A 164 -3.97 -15.97 -0.77
C PHE A 164 -4.29 -17.43 -1.12
N GLY A 165 -4.75 -18.22 -0.15
CA GLY A 165 -5.04 -19.65 -0.32
C GLY A 165 -6.05 -19.96 -1.43
N GLY A 166 -6.97 -19.05 -1.75
CA GLY A 166 -8.00 -19.22 -2.78
C GLY A 166 -7.97 -18.20 -3.92
N VAL A 167 -6.95 -17.36 -4.01
CA VAL A 167 -6.92 -16.21 -4.95
C VAL A 167 -6.81 -16.63 -6.41
N PHE A 168 -6.46 -17.90 -6.66
CA PHE A 168 -6.24 -18.44 -7.99
C PHE A 168 -7.44 -19.24 -8.53
N GLU A 169 -8.47 -19.42 -7.71
CA GLU A 169 -9.66 -20.19 -8.04
C GLU A 169 -10.79 -19.27 -8.54
N VAL A 170 -10.46 -18.49 -9.58
CA VAL A 170 -11.48 -17.74 -10.32
C VAL A 170 -12.33 -18.74 -11.09
N GLU A 171 -13.54 -18.96 -10.58
CA GLU A 171 -14.53 -19.92 -11.08
C GLU A 171 -15.80 -19.19 -11.53
N ALA A 172 -16.35 -19.63 -12.66
CA ALA A 172 -17.71 -19.28 -13.04
C ALA A 172 -18.67 -20.10 -12.18
N THR A 173 -19.68 -19.45 -11.62
CA THR A 173 -20.72 -20.12 -10.83
C THR A 173 -22.04 -20.06 -11.62
N PRO A 174 -22.38 -21.10 -12.39
CA PRO A 174 -23.48 -21.05 -13.36
C PRO A 174 -24.81 -20.64 -12.73
N ASN A 175 -25.06 -21.03 -11.48
CA ASN A 175 -26.32 -20.78 -10.78
C ASN A 175 -26.36 -19.43 -10.05
N ALA A 176 -25.21 -18.78 -9.80
CA ALA A 176 -25.14 -17.49 -9.07
C ALA A 176 -24.96 -16.29 -10.01
N SER A 177 -24.84 -16.53 -11.33
CA SER A 177 -24.52 -15.51 -12.32
C SER A 177 -23.37 -14.60 -11.87
N ALA A 178 -22.30 -15.20 -11.32
CA ALA A 178 -21.16 -14.48 -10.76
C ALA A 178 -19.81 -15.12 -11.17
N ILE A 179 -18.73 -14.40 -10.89
CA ILE A 179 -17.34 -14.87 -10.98
C ILE A 179 -16.73 -14.72 -9.60
N SER A 180 -16.21 -15.82 -9.03
CA SER A 180 -15.48 -15.77 -7.75
C SER A 180 -14.14 -15.05 -7.94
N VAL A 181 -13.81 -14.17 -7.00
CA VAL A 181 -12.56 -13.39 -6.96
C VAL A 181 -11.70 -13.79 -5.77
N VAL A 182 -12.32 -14.09 -4.62
CA VAL A 182 -11.64 -14.58 -3.40
C VAL A 182 -12.46 -15.71 -2.80
N ASP A 183 -11.83 -16.87 -2.56
CA ASP A 183 -12.42 -17.92 -1.73
C ASP A 183 -12.06 -17.70 -0.27
N LEU A 184 -13.06 -17.35 0.55
CA LEU A 184 -12.92 -17.37 2.00
C LEU A 184 -13.39 -18.74 2.47
N HIS A 185 -12.60 -19.36 3.35
CA HIS A 185 -12.97 -20.64 3.94
C HIS A 185 -14.42 -20.66 4.46
N GLN A 186 -15.02 -21.85 4.50
CA GLN A 186 -16.40 -22.08 4.96
C GLN A 186 -17.51 -21.64 4.00
N GLY A 187 -17.21 -21.63 2.68
CA GLY A 187 -18.22 -21.36 1.66
C GLY A 187 -18.60 -19.89 1.54
N HIS A 188 -17.76 -18.97 2.03
CA HIS A 188 -17.99 -17.54 1.82
C HIS A 188 -17.08 -17.08 0.70
N ARG A 189 -17.59 -16.45 -0.35
CA ARG A 189 -16.71 -15.94 -1.41
C ARG A 189 -16.99 -14.50 -1.74
N TRP A 190 -15.95 -13.82 -2.18
CA TRP A 190 -16.10 -12.52 -2.82
C TRP A 190 -16.21 -12.74 -4.31
N GLY A 191 -17.16 -12.08 -4.94
CA GLY A 191 -17.36 -12.24 -6.37
C GLY A 191 -17.87 -10.98 -7.04
N ILE A 192 -17.83 -10.99 -8.37
CA ILE A 192 -18.42 -9.96 -9.22
C ILE A 192 -19.62 -10.57 -9.94
N ARG A 193 -20.71 -9.82 -10.09
CA ARG A 193 -21.86 -10.31 -10.86
C ARG A 193 -21.50 -10.31 -12.35
N GLN A 194 -22.04 -11.24 -13.11
CA GLN A 194 -21.79 -11.33 -14.55
C GLN A 194 -22.22 -10.08 -15.30
N ILE A 195 -23.29 -9.42 -14.86
CA ILE A 195 -23.80 -8.16 -15.43
C ILE A 195 -22.80 -7.00 -15.27
N ASP A 196 -21.95 -7.05 -14.24
CA ASP A 196 -20.94 -6.02 -13.98
C ASP A 196 -19.63 -6.31 -14.76
N GLY A 197 -19.58 -7.37 -15.57
CA GLY A 197 -18.36 -7.83 -16.25
C GLY A 197 -17.82 -6.90 -17.35
N CYS A 198 -18.54 -5.83 -17.71
CA CYS A 198 -18.06 -4.78 -18.60
C CYS A 198 -17.50 -3.56 -17.86
N VAL A 199 -17.73 -3.44 -16.55
CA VAL A 199 -17.18 -2.36 -15.73
C VAL A 199 -15.69 -2.61 -15.53
N PRO A 200 -14.78 -1.65 -15.81
CA PRO A 200 -13.34 -1.90 -15.71
C PRO A 200 -12.87 -2.34 -14.33
N ASP A 201 -13.49 -1.76 -13.29
CA ASP A 201 -13.26 -2.03 -11.87
C ASP A 201 -14.61 -2.31 -11.18
N PRO A 202 -15.16 -3.51 -11.33
CA PRO A 202 -16.54 -3.82 -10.96
C PRO A 202 -16.73 -3.88 -9.42
N PRO A 203 -17.95 -3.63 -8.92
CA PRO A 203 -18.28 -3.83 -7.51
C PRO A 203 -18.10 -5.28 -7.08
N VAL A 204 -17.71 -5.46 -5.82
CA VAL A 204 -17.49 -6.77 -5.20
C VAL A 204 -18.61 -7.06 -4.22
N TYR A 205 -19.17 -8.26 -4.31
CA TYR A 205 -20.25 -8.75 -3.46
C TYR A 205 -19.76 -9.91 -2.59
N PHE A 206 -20.35 -10.01 -1.42
CA PHE A 206 -20.25 -11.19 -0.57
C PHE A 206 -21.29 -12.22 -1.00
N PHE A 207 -20.85 -13.46 -1.23
CA PHE A 207 -21.69 -14.60 -1.55
C PHE A 207 -21.58 -15.64 -0.44
N GLU A 208 -22.73 -16.06 0.07
CA GLU A 208 -22.82 -17.25 0.91
C GLU A 208 -23.09 -18.47 0.01
N TRP A 209 -22.19 -19.46 0.08
CA TRP A 209 -22.36 -20.79 -0.49
C TRP A 209 -22.57 -21.79 0.64
N PRO A 210 -23.83 -22.14 0.96
CA PRO A 210 -24.10 -23.19 1.92
C PRO A 210 -23.43 -24.48 1.46
N TYR A 211 -22.74 -25.15 2.38
CA TYR A 211 -22.11 -26.45 2.10
C TYR A 211 -23.09 -27.39 1.40
N GLY A 212 -22.73 -27.85 0.19
CA GLY A 212 -23.51 -28.80 -0.60
C GLY A 212 -24.57 -28.19 -1.53
N LEU A 213 -24.73 -26.86 -1.57
CA LEU A 213 -25.62 -26.19 -2.53
C LEU A 213 -24.81 -25.38 -3.54
N ASN A 214 -25.02 -25.66 -4.83
CA ASN A 214 -24.40 -24.91 -5.93
C ASN A 214 -25.08 -23.55 -6.18
N VAL A 215 -25.86 -23.00 -5.24
CA VAL A 215 -26.57 -21.72 -5.43
C VAL A 215 -25.96 -20.68 -4.51
N GLY A 216 -25.31 -19.68 -5.10
CA GLY A 216 -24.86 -18.50 -4.39
C GLY A 216 -25.90 -17.40 -4.55
N VAL A 217 -26.40 -16.88 -3.45
CA VAL A 217 -27.20 -15.67 -3.47
C VAL A 217 -26.26 -14.52 -3.11
N PRO A 218 -26.15 -13.45 -3.91
CA PRO A 218 -25.43 -12.26 -3.49
C PRO A 218 -26.12 -11.72 -2.24
N ASP A 219 -25.43 -11.79 -1.11
CA ASP A 219 -25.97 -11.41 0.19
C ASP A 219 -25.92 -9.88 0.33
N ARG A 220 -24.73 -9.30 0.07
CA ARG A 220 -24.50 -7.87 0.26
C ARG A 220 -23.36 -7.33 -0.59
N LEU A 221 -23.45 -6.03 -0.92
CA LEU A 221 -22.36 -5.28 -1.51
C LEU A 221 -21.22 -5.16 -0.49
N LEU A 222 -20.06 -5.69 -0.82
CA LEU A 222 -18.87 -5.63 0.04
C LEU A 222 -18.09 -4.34 -0.21
N ALA A 223 -17.86 -4.01 -1.47
CA ALA A 223 -17.08 -2.85 -1.89
C ALA A 223 -17.55 -2.33 -3.25
N GLN A 224 -17.38 -1.02 -3.47
CA GLN A 224 -17.80 -0.37 -4.73
C GLN A 224 -16.96 -0.79 -5.93
N SER A 225 -15.75 -1.32 -5.69
CA SER A 225 -14.86 -1.80 -6.74
C SER A 225 -13.93 -2.91 -6.25
N VAL A 226 -13.23 -3.58 -7.17
CA VAL A 226 -12.22 -4.58 -6.81
C VAL A 226 -11.07 -3.91 -6.08
N THR A 227 -10.59 -2.75 -6.55
CA THR A 227 -9.52 -2.02 -5.85
C THR A 227 -9.92 -1.63 -4.43
N ASP A 228 -11.18 -1.26 -4.20
CA ASP A 228 -11.69 -0.96 -2.85
C ASP A 228 -11.66 -2.20 -1.95
N ALA A 229 -12.17 -3.35 -2.44
CA ALA A 229 -12.17 -4.60 -1.69
C ALA A 229 -10.75 -5.03 -1.30
N ILE A 230 -9.82 -5.00 -2.26
CA ILE A 230 -8.43 -5.44 -2.05
C ILE A 230 -7.68 -4.46 -1.15
N PHE A 231 -7.89 -3.15 -1.30
CA PHE A 231 -7.28 -2.19 -0.40
C PHE A 231 -7.76 -2.35 1.05
N HIS A 232 -9.08 -2.48 1.26
CA HIS A 232 -9.62 -2.76 2.60
C HIS A 232 -9.07 -4.06 3.20
N MET A 233 -8.90 -5.08 2.38
CA MET A 233 -8.29 -6.33 2.79
C MET A 233 -6.84 -6.11 3.27
N LEU A 234 -5.99 -5.46 2.47
CA LEU A 234 -4.61 -5.14 2.86
C LEU A 234 -4.53 -4.26 4.13
N MET A 235 -5.49 -3.34 4.30
CA MET A 235 -5.60 -2.49 5.49
C MET A 235 -6.14 -3.20 6.74
N THR A 236 -6.78 -4.36 6.57
CA THR A 236 -7.30 -5.13 7.69
C THR A 236 -6.26 -6.10 8.20
N TYR A 237 -5.56 -6.79 7.31
CA TYR A 237 -4.64 -7.85 7.69
C TYR A 237 -3.20 -7.32 7.81
N PRO A 238 -2.56 -7.45 8.98
CA PRO A 238 -1.19 -6.99 9.17
C PRO A 238 -0.21 -7.86 8.38
N ALA A 239 0.74 -7.22 7.68
CA ALA A 239 2.04 -7.85 7.44
C ALA A 239 2.98 -7.48 8.59
N ARG A 240 4.30 -7.60 8.40
CA ARG A 240 5.41 -7.28 9.32
C ARG A 240 5.44 -5.82 9.81
N VAL A 241 4.33 -5.35 10.35
CA VAL A 241 4.07 -4.01 10.88
C VAL A 241 3.33 -4.18 12.19
N SER A 242 3.66 -3.34 13.16
CA SER A 242 2.93 -3.30 14.42
C SER A 242 1.60 -2.56 14.15
N GLN A 243 0.49 -3.27 14.33
CA GLN A 243 -0.85 -2.71 14.17
C GLN A 243 -1.53 -2.60 15.54
N CYS A 244 -1.93 -1.38 15.90
CA CYS A 244 -2.78 -1.11 17.04
C CYS A 244 -4.18 -0.75 16.52
N ARG A 245 -5.21 -1.36 17.12
CA ARG A 245 -6.61 -0.98 16.88
C ARG A 245 -7.17 -0.45 18.18
N PHE A 246 -7.92 0.63 18.12
CA PHE A 246 -8.58 1.19 19.28
C PHE A 246 -9.96 1.70 18.91
N TYR A 247 -10.92 1.46 19.80
CA TYR A 247 -12.27 1.98 19.70
C TYR A 247 -12.30 3.37 20.30
N ARG A 248 -13.06 4.28 19.67
CA ARG A 248 -13.12 5.72 19.98
C ARG A 248 -12.97 5.99 21.49
N PRO A 249 -11.81 6.50 21.95
CA PRO A 249 -11.62 6.80 23.36
C PRO A 249 -12.63 7.86 23.79
N GLN A 250 -13.39 7.61 24.86
CA GLN A 250 -14.31 8.63 25.39
C GLN A 250 -13.54 9.88 25.80
N GLY A 251 -14.06 11.06 25.43
CA GLY A 251 -13.51 12.36 25.84
C GLY A 251 -12.28 12.85 25.09
N VAL A 252 -11.80 12.15 24.05
CA VAL A 252 -10.70 12.63 23.20
C VAL A 252 -11.25 12.99 21.81
N ASP A 253 -11.01 14.22 21.38
CA ASP A 253 -11.24 14.62 19.98
C ASP A 253 -10.06 14.16 19.10
N LEU A 254 -9.95 12.84 18.98
CA LEU A 254 -8.87 12.22 18.23
C LEU A 254 -8.87 12.67 16.76
N LEU A 255 -10.05 12.92 16.20
CA LEU A 255 -10.17 13.33 14.80
C LEU A 255 -9.57 14.73 14.60
N ALA A 256 -9.89 15.68 15.48
CA ALA A 256 -9.26 17.01 15.43
C ALA A 256 -7.75 16.95 15.65
N ASP A 257 -7.26 16.06 16.53
CA ASP A 257 -5.82 15.86 16.71
C ASP A 257 -5.15 15.25 15.47
N LEU A 258 -5.80 14.29 14.79
CA LEU A 258 -5.34 13.74 13.53
C LEU A 258 -5.30 14.84 12.45
N GLU A 259 -6.38 15.58 12.24
CA GLU A 259 -6.44 16.66 11.25
C GLU A 259 -5.40 17.76 11.52
N ARG A 260 -5.09 18.04 12.79
CA ARG A 260 -4.05 19.02 13.17
C ARG A 260 -2.64 18.55 12.81
N HIS A 261 -2.32 17.27 12.99
CA HIS A 261 -0.95 16.75 12.81
C HIS A 261 -0.73 16.12 11.42
N PHE A 262 -1.81 15.84 10.69
CA PHE A 262 -1.80 15.21 9.38
C PHE A 262 -2.61 16.08 8.41
N PRO A 263 -2.06 17.21 7.93
CA PRO A 263 -2.82 18.23 7.22
C PRO A 263 -3.33 17.81 5.83
N ARG A 264 -2.99 16.61 5.36
CA ARG A 264 -3.42 16.06 4.07
C ARG A 264 -4.13 14.71 4.25
N PRO A 265 -5.28 14.68 4.96
CA PRO A 265 -6.06 13.47 5.02
C PRO A 265 -6.57 13.11 3.62
N THR A 266 -6.61 11.83 3.31
CA THR A 266 -7.05 11.32 2.03
C THR A 266 -8.24 10.37 2.22
N MET A 267 -9.23 10.43 1.33
CA MET A 267 -10.46 9.62 1.42
C MET A 267 -10.41 8.44 0.46
N TRP A 268 -10.24 7.22 0.97
CA TRP A 268 -10.44 5.99 0.20
C TRP A 268 -11.82 5.41 0.51
N SER A 269 -12.77 5.58 -0.41
CA SER A 269 -14.15 5.14 -0.21
C SER A 269 -14.73 5.76 1.09
N THR A 270 -15.06 4.95 2.09
CA THR A 270 -15.56 5.40 3.41
C THR A 270 -14.47 5.55 4.48
N THR A 271 -13.20 5.35 4.12
CA THR A 271 -12.06 5.42 5.06
C THR A 271 -11.29 6.72 4.89
N ARG A 272 -11.16 7.48 5.98
CA ARG A 272 -10.18 8.56 6.10
C ARG A 272 -8.81 7.97 6.38
N ILE A 273 -7.80 8.37 5.62
CA ILE A 273 -6.41 7.95 5.75
C ILE A 273 -5.59 9.18 6.16
N PHE A 274 -4.85 9.06 7.26
CA PHE A 274 -3.86 10.02 7.72
C PHE A 274 -2.49 9.36 7.67
N GLU A 275 -1.52 9.96 6.99
CA GLU A 275 -0.24 9.32 6.74
C GLU A 275 0.93 10.28 7.02
N THR A 276 1.99 9.74 7.62
CA THR A 276 3.29 10.38 7.79
C THR A 276 4.38 9.35 7.52
N ASN A 277 5.65 9.75 7.54
CA ASN A 277 6.75 8.80 7.45
C ASN A 277 6.59 7.74 8.54
N ASN A 278 6.51 6.48 8.12
CA ASN A 278 6.42 5.30 8.96
C ASN A 278 5.13 5.11 9.76
N ALA A 279 4.09 5.95 9.60
CA ALA A 279 2.82 5.73 10.27
C ALA A 279 1.62 6.02 9.36
N ILE A 280 0.62 5.15 9.42
CA ILE A 280 -0.67 5.32 8.77
C ILE A 280 -1.78 5.12 9.80
N VAL A 281 -2.70 6.06 9.86
CA VAL A 281 -3.92 5.98 10.67
C VAL A 281 -5.10 5.93 9.74
N THR A 282 -5.98 4.96 9.94
CA THR A 282 -7.28 4.91 9.27
C THR A 282 -8.40 5.20 10.24
N HIS A 283 -9.36 5.99 9.82
CA HIS A 283 -10.59 6.26 10.52
C HIS A 283 -11.77 5.90 9.61
N LYS A 284 -12.55 4.91 10.01
CA LYS A 284 -13.73 4.44 9.28
C LYS A 284 -14.97 4.65 10.13
N GLU A 285 -15.96 5.33 9.58
CA GLU A 285 -17.29 5.43 10.19
C GLU A 285 -18.07 4.16 9.86
N LEU A 286 -18.37 3.34 10.87
CA LEU A 286 -19.31 2.23 10.71
C LEU A 286 -20.70 2.81 10.97
N GLY A 287 -21.59 2.77 9.97
CA GLY A 287 -22.93 3.35 10.10
C GLY A 287 -23.64 2.89 11.38
N GLY A 288 -24.14 3.84 12.17
CA GLY A 288 -24.67 3.62 13.52
C GLY A 288 -24.20 4.73 14.47
N GLU A 289 -24.91 4.94 15.59
CA GLU A 289 -24.63 6.10 16.46
C GLU A 289 -23.26 6.07 17.18
N GLN A 290 -22.53 4.94 17.23
CA GLN A 290 -21.44 4.82 18.22
C GLN A 290 -20.12 4.12 17.84
N GLU A 291 -19.88 3.63 16.62
CA GLU A 291 -18.60 2.92 16.35
C GLU A 291 -17.81 3.50 15.17
N ALA A 292 -16.98 4.51 15.47
CA ALA A 292 -15.85 4.84 14.61
C ALA A 292 -14.71 3.84 14.87
N HIS A 293 -14.25 3.16 13.83
CA HIS A 293 -13.10 2.26 13.92
C HIS A 293 -11.83 3.03 13.53
N VAL A 294 -10.87 3.09 14.46
CA VAL A 294 -9.57 3.69 14.19
C VAL A 294 -8.47 2.64 14.29
N SER A 295 -7.61 2.60 13.28
CA SER A 295 -6.43 1.74 13.30
C SER A 295 -5.17 2.57 13.05
N LEU A 296 -4.16 2.35 13.87
CA LEU A 296 -2.80 2.87 13.68
C LEU A 296 -1.91 1.71 13.23
N ARG A 297 -1.16 1.90 12.15
CA ARG A 297 -0.07 1.01 11.74
C ARG A 297 1.24 1.79 11.76
N VAL A 298 2.27 1.14 12.27
CA VAL A 298 3.62 1.68 12.35
C VAL A 298 4.55 0.72 11.61
N ALA A 299 5.37 1.26 10.71
CA ALA A 299 6.35 0.45 9.99
C ALA A 299 7.32 -0.20 10.99
N SER A 300 7.65 -1.48 10.81
CA SER A 300 8.45 -2.25 11.78
C SER A 300 9.85 -1.68 12.04
N GLN A 301 10.40 -0.92 11.10
CA GLN A 301 11.70 -0.27 11.23
C GLN A 301 11.65 1.06 11.98
N ALA A 302 10.46 1.55 12.30
CA ALA A 302 10.28 2.88 12.85
C ALA A 302 10.51 2.91 14.36
N SER A 303 11.35 3.83 14.81
CA SER A 303 11.49 4.09 16.23
C SER A 303 10.22 4.74 16.77
N ARG A 304 9.89 4.47 18.02
CA ARG A 304 8.70 5.02 18.66
C ARG A 304 8.75 6.56 18.75
N GLU A 305 9.96 7.12 18.86
CA GLU A 305 10.21 8.56 18.90
C GLU A 305 9.83 9.27 17.60
N SER A 306 9.84 8.55 16.47
CA SER A 306 9.43 9.09 15.17
C SER A 306 7.94 9.40 15.07
N LEU A 307 7.11 8.82 15.96
CA LEU A 307 5.67 9.04 15.95
C LEU A 307 5.28 10.36 16.63
N PRO A 308 4.26 11.07 16.13
CA PRO A 308 3.65 12.21 16.81
C PRO A 308 3.33 11.92 18.27
N ALA A 309 3.61 12.87 19.16
CA ALA A 309 3.52 12.66 20.61
C ALA A 309 2.14 12.18 21.09
N PHE A 310 1.05 12.60 20.42
CA PHE A 310 -0.30 12.17 20.77
C PHE A 310 -0.57 10.70 20.39
N LEU A 311 -0.01 10.21 19.27
CA LEU A 311 -0.14 8.80 18.87
C LEU A 311 0.60 7.86 19.82
N ARG A 312 1.73 8.31 20.38
CA ARG A 312 2.52 7.52 21.35
C ARG A 312 1.74 7.15 22.61
N LYS A 313 0.69 7.90 22.97
CA LYS A 313 -0.17 7.62 24.13
C LYS A 313 -1.05 6.39 23.89
N PHE A 314 -1.47 6.13 22.65
CA PHE A 314 -2.33 5.00 22.29
C PHE A 314 -1.56 3.68 22.17
N ILE A 315 -0.27 3.76 21.88
CA ILE A 315 0.63 2.58 21.84
C ILE A 315 0.93 2.03 23.25
N LEU A 316 0.84 2.88 24.28
CA LEU A 316 1.21 2.52 25.66
C LEU A 316 0.16 1.75 26.43
N ASP A 317 -1.08 1.70 25.95
CA ASP A 317 -2.13 1.06 26.70
C ASP A 317 -1.96 -0.47 26.60
N PRO A 318 -1.58 -1.15 27.70
CA PRO A 318 -1.36 -2.60 27.68
C PRO A 318 -2.65 -3.38 27.37
N ASN A 319 -3.82 -2.73 27.46
CA ASN A 319 -5.09 -3.33 27.03
C ASN A 319 -5.29 -3.31 25.51
N ASN A 320 -4.47 -2.56 24.76
CA ASN A 320 -4.58 -2.37 23.30
C ASN A 320 -3.39 -2.95 22.50
N SER A 321 -2.40 -3.58 23.15
CA SER A 321 -1.17 -4.02 22.48
C SER A 321 -1.21 -5.48 22.04
N VAL A 322 -1.16 -5.71 20.73
CA VAL A 322 -0.38 -6.84 20.17
C VAL A 322 1.10 -6.44 20.34
N PRO A 323 1.98 -7.32 20.88
CA PRO A 323 3.36 -6.94 21.16
C PRO A 323 4.08 -6.42 19.90
N PHE A 324 4.85 -5.34 20.08
CA PHE A 324 5.77 -4.77 19.09
C PHE A 324 6.94 -5.71 18.80
#